data_AF-A0A936IKH1-F1
#
_entry.id   AF-A0A936IKH1-F1
#
_cell.length_a   1.000
_cell.length_b   1.000
_cell.length_c   1.000
_cell.angle_alpha   90.00
_cell.angle_beta   90.00
_cell.angle_gamma   90.00
#
_symmetry.space_group_name_H-M   'P 1'
#
loop_
_entity.id
_entity.type
_entity.pdbx_description
1 polymer ?
#
loop_
_entity_poly.entity_id
_entity_poly.type
_entity_poly.pdbx_seq_one_letter_code
_entity_poly.pdbx_strand_id
1 'polypeptide(L)'
;MSAEDLARPFRPEGRDLAGLVIVLDAAPGDRRGAPSGDDLNLLVVGHLQHHLRAAGATVRLTRWEARPGDAAAADAGASGSRSQRPADHAPADLVVSVDHPNRAGDADFGVVVRTATGAGGLDDAMLATIAKRIGATLDARLPHTRAHEVRTNDAERVGPPGTSTMRVEVGNLAIEEFGAWAATRGRHRDIAMALYAALTDALPGHRDAFNAVRAKRGLGAGSAATTQPAPTDGQEPDPAARVPGRLRQAVAELWRSDGPPERPSDAQWLLDQYFRRVLTDRTFFHARVTVECEGETWVVRGATNFDRLRHAATLVLQQAGCRDVRNEVMLLPNEQLGSNCFGVIREPTAMSWAEPRTGAGVQTQLLLGEPVFLLDESPGGGYLLVHGADGYVGWVRSEVLTRLDASAFTTWLNTPIRVLKDEFVLGGLRLPAGAALPLADGPEATGETVRLRLPPGTPGAGEQHVVSVPARHLAESSAGRAGLQAARVALGFLTTPYVFGGRSRLGLDCSGLTGISYATCGVVLPRDARQQVLVGRLVATSWAREGLLPGDLLFFCDESGSVIHTGVSLGAGRFVHAAPPEVHISSLDPNDSVYDDTWARAFAFARRPMP
;
A
#
# COMPACT_ATOMS: atom_id res chain seq x y z
N MET A 1 -29.36 7.93 -3.25
CA MET A 1 -28.32 8.85 -3.72
C MET A 1 -28.47 9.05 -5.22
N SER A 2 -28.34 10.29 -5.68
CA SER A 2 -28.24 10.68 -7.08
C SER A 2 -26.86 10.34 -7.66
N ALA A 3 -26.69 10.53 -8.97
CA ALA A 3 -25.37 10.45 -9.61
C ALA A 3 -24.43 11.59 -9.19
N GLU A 4 -24.96 12.71 -8.68
CA GLU A 4 -24.17 13.85 -8.19
C GLU A 4 -23.69 13.63 -6.74
N ASP A 5 -24.48 12.97 -5.89
CA ASP A 5 -24.09 12.61 -4.51
C ASP A 5 -22.86 11.67 -4.48
N LEU A 6 -22.73 10.82 -5.52
CA LEU A 6 -21.58 9.93 -5.72
C LEU A 6 -20.34 10.67 -6.27
N ALA A 7 -20.50 11.88 -6.81
CA ALA A 7 -19.43 12.56 -7.53
C ALA A 7 -18.48 13.34 -6.61
N ARG A 8 -18.96 13.82 -5.46
CA ARG A 8 -18.13 14.51 -4.44
C ARG A 8 -17.81 13.56 -3.27
N PRO A 9 -16.55 13.48 -2.82
CA PRO A 9 -16.17 12.73 -1.62
C PRO A 9 -16.47 13.54 -0.34
N PHE A 10 -16.73 12.87 0.78
CA PHE A 10 -16.87 13.54 2.07
C PHE A 10 -15.51 13.98 2.62
N ARG A 11 -15.35 15.28 2.89
CA ARG A 11 -14.22 15.87 3.62
C ARG A 11 -14.79 16.56 4.89
N PRO A 12 -14.42 16.16 6.12
CA PRO A 12 -14.89 16.84 7.32
C PRO A 12 -14.18 18.19 7.51
N GLU A 13 -14.91 19.16 8.06
CA GLU A 13 -14.43 20.55 8.24
C GLU A 13 -13.81 20.80 9.64
N GLY A 14 -14.14 19.96 10.63
CA GLY A 14 -13.65 20.03 12.01
C GLY A 14 -12.35 19.26 12.27
N ARG A 15 -11.71 19.51 13.41
CA ARG A 15 -10.53 18.78 13.92
C ARG A 15 -10.83 18.10 15.26
N ASP A 16 -12.01 17.49 15.34
CA ASP A 16 -12.64 17.10 16.60
C ASP A 16 -11.95 15.92 17.30
N LEU A 17 -11.10 15.19 16.57
CA LEU A 17 -10.31 14.06 17.06
C LEU A 17 -8.82 14.39 17.21
N ALA A 18 -8.45 15.68 17.15
CA ALA A 18 -7.06 16.13 17.26
C ALA A 18 -6.34 15.57 18.50
N GLY A 19 -5.18 14.95 18.29
CA GLY A 19 -4.34 14.40 19.36
C GLY A 19 -4.71 12.99 19.84
N LEU A 20 -5.84 12.42 19.40
CA LEU A 20 -6.12 11.00 19.62
C LEU A 20 -5.22 10.12 18.74
N VAL A 21 -4.84 8.94 19.24
CA VAL A 21 -4.19 7.88 18.46
C VAL A 21 -5.19 6.75 18.26
N ILE A 22 -5.51 6.46 17.00
CA ILE A 22 -6.49 5.44 16.62
C ILE A 22 -5.78 4.38 15.78
N VAL A 23 -5.97 3.12 16.14
CA VAL A 23 -5.44 1.94 15.45
C VAL A 23 -6.63 1.26 14.77
N LEU A 24 -6.71 1.33 13.44
CA LEU A 24 -7.77 0.62 12.69
C LEU A 24 -7.31 -0.79 12.33
N ASP A 25 -8.22 -1.74 12.51
CA ASP A 25 -7.96 -3.16 12.36
C ASP A 25 -9.06 -3.82 11.50
N ALA A 26 -8.66 -4.43 10.38
CA ALA A 26 -9.55 -5.27 9.58
C ALA A 26 -9.51 -6.69 10.16
N ALA A 27 -10.61 -7.13 10.76
CA ALA A 27 -10.71 -8.48 11.31
C ALA A 27 -10.83 -9.52 10.18
N PRO A 28 -10.32 -10.75 10.37
CA PRO A 28 -10.42 -11.81 9.37
C PRO A 28 -11.83 -12.44 9.39
N GLY A 29 -12.55 -12.31 8.28
CA GLY A 29 -13.81 -13.01 8.03
C GLY A 29 -13.62 -14.43 7.46
N ASP A 30 -14.72 -15.13 7.16
CA ASP A 30 -14.64 -16.36 6.36
C ASP A 30 -14.52 -16.02 4.86
N ARG A 31 -13.65 -16.75 4.16
CA ARG A 31 -13.26 -16.52 2.76
C ARG A 31 -14.24 -17.12 1.74
N ARG A 32 -15.47 -17.40 2.16
CA ARG A 32 -16.51 -18.04 1.34
C ARG A 32 -17.43 -16.98 0.74
N GLY A 33 -17.46 -16.90 -0.59
CA GLY A 33 -18.31 -15.96 -1.32
C GLY A 33 -17.61 -14.64 -1.66
N ALA A 34 -18.30 -13.79 -2.43
CA ALA A 34 -17.81 -12.51 -2.91
C ALA A 34 -18.89 -11.41 -2.76
N PRO A 35 -18.55 -10.22 -2.22
CA PRO A 35 -17.32 -9.93 -1.50
C PRO A 35 -17.20 -10.78 -0.22
N SER A 36 -15.97 -11.14 0.17
CA SER A 36 -15.75 -11.79 1.46
C SER A 36 -15.70 -10.73 2.58
N GLY A 37 -15.86 -11.15 3.83
CA GLY A 37 -15.81 -10.24 4.98
C GLY A 37 -14.49 -9.46 5.06
N ASP A 38 -13.37 -10.12 4.71
CA ASP A 38 -12.02 -9.52 4.61
C ASP A 38 -12.02 -8.28 3.71
N ASP A 39 -12.60 -8.39 2.51
CA ASP A 39 -12.59 -7.33 1.50
C ASP A 39 -13.38 -6.10 1.97
N LEU A 40 -14.53 -6.33 2.60
CA LEU A 40 -15.40 -5.26 3.09
C LEU A 40 -14.80 -4.57 4.33
N ASN A 41 -14.14 -5.32 5.22
CA ASN A 41 -13.37 -4.76 6.33
C ASN A 41 -12.25 -3.84 5.84
N LEU A 42 -11.46 -4.28 4.85
CA LEU A 42 -10.39 -3.48 4.25
C LEU A 42 -10.91 -2.20 3.58
N LEU A 43 -12.02 -2.29 2.84
CA LEU A 43 -12.65 -1.14 2.18
C LEU A 43 -13.18 -0.11 3.19
N VAL A 44 -13.83 -0.55 4.26
CA VAL A 44 -14.33 0.33 5.34
C VAL A 44 -13.19 1.00 6.08
N VAL A 45 -12.17 0.24 6.50
CA VAL A 45 -10.96 0.76 7.16
C VAL A 45 -10.22 1.75 6.26
N GLY A 46 -10.14 1.44 4.96
CA GLY A 46 -9.48 2.24 3.93
C GLY A 46 -10.09 3.64 3.75
N HIS A 47 -11.41 3.78 3.87
CA HIS A 47 -12.09 5.08 3.92
C HIS A 47 -11.94 5.75 5.29
N LEU A 48 -12.22 5.01 6.37
CA LEU A 48 -12.28 5.54 7.72
C LEU A 48 -10.97 6.22 8.16
N GLN A 49 -9.80 5.69 7.74
CA GLN A 49 -8.51 6.33 8.00
C GLN A 49 -8.41 7.77 7.49
N HIS A 50 -9.04 8.12 6.37
CA HIS A 50 -8.93 9.45 5.77
C HIS A 50 -9.81 10.46 6.48
N HIS A 51 -11.06 10.07 6.78
CA HIS A 51 -11.97 10.93 7.54
C HIS A 51 -11.44 11.19 8.96
N LEU A 52 -10.92 10.16 9.64
CA LEU A 52 -10.29 10.31 10.96
C LEU A 52 -9.00 11.16 10.92
N ARG A 53 -8.14 11.02 9.90
CA ARG A 53 -6.95 11.87 9.73
C ARG A 53 -7.32 13.32 9.42
N ALA A 54 -8.33 13.56 8.58
CA ALA A 54 -8.85 14.90 8.32
C ALA A 54 -9.38 15.58 9.60
N ALA A 55 -10.06 14.82 10.46
CA ALA A 55 -10.46 15.23 11.82
C ALA A 55 -9.30 15.35 12.83
N GLY A 56 -8.05 15.22 12.40
CA GLY A 56 -6.84 15.45 13.21
C GLY A 56 -6.34 14.24 14.03
N ALA A 57 -6.94 13.06 13.89
CA ALA A 57 -6.48 11.87 14.59
C ALA A 57 -5.17 11.31 13.99
N THR A 58 -4.29 10.80 14.84
CA THR A 58 -3.12 10.02 14.41
C THR A 58 -3.57 8.58 14.14
N VAL A 59 -3.78 8.23 12.85
CA VAL A 59 -4.30 6.90 12.47
C VAL A 59 -3.20 5.94 12.02
N ARG A 60 -3.12 4.79 12.72
CA ARG A 60 -2.33 3.59 12.37
C ARG A 60 -3.24 2.51 11.78
N LEU A 61 -2.69 1.62 10.95
CA LEU A 61 -3.37 0.42 10.44
C LEU A 61 -2.61 -0.84 10.89
N THR A 62 -3.32 -1.88 11.31
CA THR A 62 -2.70 -3.17 11.74
C THR A 62 -2.64 -4.22 10.64
N ARG A 63 -3.71 -4.31 9.82
CA ARG A 63 -4.00 -5.47 8.98
C ARG A 63 -4.48 -5.07 7.60
N TRP A 64 -3.54 -4.65 6.75
CA TRP A 64 -3.77 -4.68 5.30
C TRP A 64 -3.46 -6.07 4.70
N GLU A 65 -2.65 -6.89 5.39
CA GLU A 65 -2.09 -8.16 4.84
C GLU A 65 -1.96 -9.32 5.86
N ALA A 66 -2.57 -9.24 7.04
CA ALA A 66 -2.45 -10.30 8.06
C ALA A 66 -3.37 -11.50 7.79
N ARG A 67 -3.00 -12.71 8.26
CA ARG A 67 -3.76 -13.94 7.97
C ARG A 67 -4.16 -14.72 9.24
N PRO A 68 -5.25 -15.50 9.21
CA PRO A 68 -5.65 -16.36 10.35
C PRO A 68 -4.59 -17.39 10.79
N GLY A 69 -3.64 -17.74 9.92
CA GLY A 69 -2.55 -18.67 10.24
C GLY A 69 -1.69 -18.21 11.42
N ASP A 70 -1.57 -16.90 11.62
CA ASP A 70 -0.83 -16.27 12.73
C ASP A 70 -1.46 -16.61 14.11
N ALA A 71 -2.69 -17.16 14.15
CA ALA A 71 -3.32 -17.72 15.33
C ALA A 71 -3.22 -19.27 15.39
N ALA A 72 -3.45 -19.96 14.27
CA ALA A 72 -3.46 -21.43 14.23
C ALA A 72 -2.09 -22.06 14.59
N ALA A 73 -0.99 -21.38 14.28
CA ALA A 73 0.36 -21.80 14.65
C ALA A 73 0.65 -21.71 16.16
N ALA A 74 -0.22 -21.08 16.96
CA ALA A 74 -0.07 -20.98 18.42
C ALA A 74 -0.75 -22.13 19.19
N ASP A 75 -1.80 -22.73 18.64
CA ASP A 75 -2.54 -23.83 19.29
C ASP A 75 -2.02 -25.23 18.90
N ALA A 76 -1.23 -25.34 17.82
CA ALA A 76 -0.55 -26.57 17.43
C ALA A 76 0.67 -26.84 18.35
N GLY A 77 0.40 -27.46 19.50
CA GLY A 77 1.30 -27.52 20.65
C GLY A 77 2.73 -28.02 20.40
N ALA A 78 3.68 -27.10 20.32
CA ALA A 78 5.11 -27.34 20.53
C ALA A 78 5.54 -26.75 21.89
N SER A 79 5.78 -27.61 22.88
CA SER A 79 6.16 -27.19 24.24
C SER A 79 7.60 -26.67 24.30
N GLY A 80 7.82 -25.39 24.00
CA GLY A 80 9.18 -24.84 24.06
C GLY A 80 9.45 -23.41 23.60
N SER A 81 8.45 -22.63 23.16
CA SER A 81 8.65 -21.20 22.90
C SER A 81 7.35 -20.40 22.98
N ARG A 82 7.31 -19.35 23.79
CA ARG A 82 6.28 -18.29 23.66
C ARG A 82 6.74 -17.34 22.56
N SER A 83 6.36 -17.63 21.31
CA SER A 83 6.56 -16.69 20.21
C SER A 83 5.84 -15.37 20.55
N GLN A 84 6.55 -14.26 20.41
CA GLN A 84 5.99 -12.95 20.68
C GLN A 84 5.06 -12.56 19.53
N ARG A 85 3.80 -12.20 19.84
CA ARG A 85 3.00 -11.40 18.93
C ARG A 85 3.78 -10.10 18.61
N PRO A 86 3.83 -9.63 17.35
CA PRO A 86 4.36 -8.31 17.03
C PRO A 86 3.52 -7.23 17.74
N ALA A 87 4.00 -6.77 18.89
CA ALA A 87 3.27 -5.89 19.80
C ALA A 87 3.54 -4.41 19.48
N ASP A 88 3.38 -4.01 18.21
CA ASP A 88 3.56 -2.63 17.71
C ASP A 88 2.39 -1.70 18.13
N HIS A 89 1.82 -1.92 19.32
CA HIS A 89 0.74 -1.14 19.90
C HIS A 89 1.14 -0.66 21.29
N ALA A 90 1.04 0.66 21.51
CA ALA A 90 1.19 1.17 22.86
C ALA A 90 0.01 0.68 23.72
N PRO A 91 0.24 0.28 24.99
CA PRO A 91 -0.81 0.03 25.98
C PRO A 91 -1.57 1.30 26.44
N ALA A 92 -1.99 2.10 25.47
CA ALA A 92 -2.78 3.33 25.56
C ALA A 92 -3.49 3.71 24.23
N ASP A 93 -3.25 2.99 23.13
CA ASP A 93 -3.89 3.28 21.83
C ASP A 93 -5.38 2.85 21.82
N LEU A 94 -6.22 3.59 21.09
CA LEU A 94 -7.63 3.22 20.84
C LEU A 94 -7.71 2.33 19.60
N VAL A 95 -8.08 1.07 19.75
CA VAL A 95 -8.23 0.12 18.64
C VAL A 95 -9.68 0.10 18.17
N VAL A 96 -9.90 0.24 16.87
CA VAL A 96 -11.22 0.05 16.22
C VAL A 96 -11.08 -1.11 15.24
N SER A 97 -11.49 -2.30 15.67
CA SER A 97 -11.61 -3.45 14.76
C SER A 97 -12.96 -3.41 14.04
N VAL A 98 -12.92 -3.52 12.72
CA VAL A 98 -14.08 -3.72 11.85
C VAL A 98 -14.15 -5.19 11.50
N ASP A 99 -15.32 -5.81 11.71
CA ASP A 99 -15.57 -7.25 11.54
C ASP A 99 -16.85 -7.47 10.72
N HIS A 100 -16.86 -8.54 9.91
CA HIS A 100 -18.00 -8.95 9.08
C HIS A 100 -18.08 -10.49 9.15
N PRO A 101 -18.64 -11.04 10.26
CA PRO A 101 -18.60 -12.47 10.53
C PRO A 101 -19.63 -13.21 9.67
N ASN A 102 -19.21 -13.63 8.47
CA ASN A 102 -20.06 -14.33 7.50
C ASN A 102 -20.54 -15.70 8.03
N ARG A 103 -21.68 -15.70 8.73
CA ARG A 103 -22.36 -16.87 9.31
C ARG A 103 -23.86 -16.69 9.17
N ALA A 104 -24.54 -17.74 8.71
CA ALA A 104 -26.00 -17.74 8.64
C ALA A 104 -26.62 -17.69 10.05
N GLY A 105 -27.05 -16.50 10.48
CA GLY A 105 -27.79 -16.27 11.73
C GLY A 105 -27.07 -15.42 12.79
N ASP A 106 -25.76 -15.14 12.63
CA ASP A 106 -25.04 -14.12 13.43
C ASP A 106 -25.02 -12.77 12.67
N ALA A 107 -24.76 -11.65 13.35
CA ALA A 107 -24.90 -10.31 12.77
C ALA A 107 -23.98 -10.03 11.55
N ASP A 108 -24.57 -9.60 10.44
CA ASP A 108 -23.90 -9.30 9.16
C ASP A 108 -22.77 -8.25 9.24
N PHE A 109 -22.73 -7.45 10.31
CA PHE A 109 -21.71 -6.43 10.55
C PHE A 109 -21.39 -6.29 12.06
N GLY A 110 -20.11 -6.21 12.40
CA GLY A 110 -19.64 -6.06 13.78
C GLY A 110 -18.58 -4.95 13.91
N VAL A 111 -18.74 -4.10 14.92
CA VAL A 111 -17.78 -3.05 15.26
C VAL A 111 -17.25 -3.32 16.66
N VAL A 112 -15.95 -3.62 16.77
CA VAL A 112 -15.33 -3.95 18.05
C VAL A 112 -14.28 -2.91 18.39
N VAL A 113 -14.69 -1.89 19.15
CA VAL A 113 -13.76 -0.89 19.70
C VAL A 113 -13.14 -1.48 20.97
N ARG A 114 -11.83 -1.33 21.14
CA ARG A 114 -11.08 -1.88 22.28
C ARG A 114 -10.05 -0.86 22.71
N THR A 115 -9.93 -0.62 24.01
CA THR A 115 -8.83 0.18 24.53
C THR A 115 -7.68 -0.74 24.87
N ALA A 116 -6.47 -0.45 24.39
CA ALA A 116 -5.30 -1.26 24.67
C ALA A 116 -4.84 -1.07 26.12
N THR A 117 -5.51 -1.72 27.09
CA THR A 117 -5.18 -1.59 28.51
C THR A 117 -5.20 -2.93 29.23
N GLY A 118 -4.03 -3.40 29.68
CA GLY A 118 -3.92 -4.09 30.95
C GLY A 118 -3.63 -3.08 32.07
N ALA A 119 -4.11 -3.35 33.29
CA ALA A 119 -3.81 -2.63 34.52
C ALA A 119 -4.16 -1.11 34.55
N GLY A 120 -5.46 -0.78 34.59
CA GLY A 120 -6.01 0.46 35.17
C GLY A 120 -5.72 1.79 34.44
N GLY A 121 -6.77 2.52 34.07
CA GLY A 121 -6.61 3.89 33.55
C GLY A 121 -7.87 4.57 33.00
N LEU A 122 -8.81 3.79 32.47
CA LEU A 122 -10.12 4.25 32.01
C LEU A 122 -11.21 3.57 32.85
N ASP A 123 -12.34 4.24 33.04
CA ASP A 123 -13.50 3.75 33.78
C ASP A 123 -14.41 2.92 32.86
N ASP A 124 -14.82 1.72 33.30
CA ASP A 124 -15.71 0.85 32.53
C ASP A 124 -17.10 1.50 32.33
N ALA A 125 -17.57 2.38 33.23
CA ALA A 125 -18.82 3.13 33.01
C ALA A 125 -18.67 4.23 31.93
N MET A 126 -17.47 4.81 31.80
CA MET A 126 -17.12 5.71 30.69
C MET A 126 -17.05 4.94 29.37
N LEU A 127 -16.46 3.74 29.36
CA LEU A 127 -16.43 2.87 28.17
C LEU A 127 -17.83 2.42 27.75
N ALA A 128 -18.70 2.04 28.68
CA ALA A 128 -20.10 1.73 28.41
C ALA A 128 -20.89 2.95 27.86
N THR A 129 -20.54 4.17 28.29
CA THR A 129 -21.14 5.41 27.76
C THR A 129 -20.72 5.68 26.31
N ILE A 130 -19.43 5.53 26.00
CA ILE A 130 -18.88 5.60 24.64
C ILE A 130 -19.55 4.54 23.75
N ALA A 131 -19.72 3.32 24.26
CA ALA A 131 -20.38 2.21 23.57
C ALA A 131 -21.81 2.53 23.14
N LYS A 132 -22.60 3.06 24.08
CA LYS A 132 -24.01 3.38 23.85
C LYS A 132 -24.19 4.51 22.82
N ARG A 133 -23.29 5.50 22.82
CA ARG A 133 -23.25 6.57 21.80
C ARG A 133 -22.91 6.03 20.41
N ILE A 134 -21.89 5.17 20.32
CA ILE A 134 -21.47 4.57 19.05
C ILE A 134 -22.59 3.68 18.49
N GLY A 135 -23.17 2.80 19.31
CA GLY A 135 -24.31 1.98 18.92
C GLY A 135 -25.49 2.81 18.41
N ALA A 136 -25.94 3.81 19.19
CA ALA A 136 -27.05 4.69 18.80
C ALA A 136 -26.77 5.51 17.53
N THR A 137 -25.52 5.92 17.30
CA THR A 137 -25.16 6.69 16.09
C THR A 137 -25.09 5.81 14.85
N LEU A 138 -24.73 4.52 14.99
CA LEU A 138 -24.80 3.53 13.91
C LEU A 138 -26.26 3.18 13.58
N ASP A 139 -27.06 2.86 14.60
CA ASP A 139 -28.50 2.57 14.51
C ASP A 139 -29.27 3.70 13.79
N ALA A 140 -28.92 4.96 14.08
CA ALA A 140 -29.53 6.14 13.45
C ALA A 140 -28.97 6.53 12.06
N ARG A 141 -27.89 5.89 11.57
CA ARG A 141 -27.22 6.26 10.31
C ARG A 141 -27.07 5.14 9.28
N LEU A 142 -27.17 3.87 9.69
CA LEU A 142 -27.12 2.73 8.79
C LEU A 142 -28.52 2.13 8.60
N PRO A 143 -29.10 2.21 7.38
CA PRO A 143 -30.44 1.71 7.13
C PRO A 143 -30.50 0.18 7.31
N HIS A 144 -31.68 -0.32 7.71
CA HIS A 144 -31.95 -1.74 8.03
C HIS A 144 -31.12 -2.34 9.16
N THR A 145 -30.38 -1.53 9.93
CA THR A 145 -29.60 -2.03 11.07
C THR A 145 -30.34 -1.95 12.41
N ARG A 146 -29.94 -2.80 13.35
CA ARG A 146 -30.15 -2.61 14.79
C ARG A 146 -28.84 -2.81 15.57
N ALA A 147 -28.58 -1.94 16.53
CA ALA A 147 -27.56 -2.16 17.56
C ALA A 147 -28.02 -3.30 18.49
N HIS A 148 -27.51 -4.51 18.27
CA HIS A 148 -28.03 -5.73 18.89
C HIS A 148 -27.51 -5.96 20.31
N GLU A 149 -26.23 -5.73 20.56
CA GLU A 149 -25.63 -5.95 21.87
C GLU A 149 -24.45 -5.01 22.12
N VAL A 150 -24.32 -4.57 23.38
CA VAL A 150 -23.14 -3.88 23.93
C VAL A 150 -22.59 -4.76 25.04
N ARG A 151 -21.52 -5.51 24.76
CA ARG A 151 -20.80 -6.28 25.80
C ARG A 151 -19.59 -5.51 26.31
N THR A 152 -19.52 -5.38 27.62
CA THR A 152 -18.34 -4.98 28.39
C THR A 152 -17.81 -6.18 29.17
N ASN A 153 -16.52 -6.50 29.00
CA ASN A 153 -15.68 -7.36 29.84
C ASN A 153 -15.89 -8.90 29.93
N ASP A 154 -16.89 -9.54 29.30
CA ASP A 154 -17.04 -11.02 29.34
C ASP A 154 -17.14 -11.71 27.96
N ALA A 155 -15.99 -12.01 27.34
CA ALA A 155 -15.89 -12.95 26.19
C ALA A 155 -14.45 -13.43 25.89
N GLU A 156 -14.19 -14.74 25.98
CA GLU A 156 -12.88 -15.38 25.71
C GLU A 156 -12.31 -15.14 24.30
N ARG A 157 -13.16 -14.77 23.33
CA ARG A 157 -12.79 -14.69 21.90
C ARG A 157 -12.22 -13.36 21.42
N VAL A 158 -12.11 -12.33 22.28
CA VAL A 158 -11.99 -10.93 21.80
C VAL A 158 -10.75 -10.18 22.31
N GLY A 159 -9.98 -10.73 23.26
CA GLY A 159 -8.74 -10.11 23.73
C GLY A 159 -7.91 -11.03 24.63
N PRO A 160 -6.66 -10.67 24.96
CA PRO A 160 -5.96 -11.28 26.09
C PRO A 160 -6.70 -10.93 27.39
N PRO A 161 -6.67 -11.78 28.43
CA PRO A 161 -7.33 -11.51 29.70
C PRO A 161 -6.95 -10.15 30.31
N GLY A 162 -7.94 -9.37 30.71
CA GLY A 162 -7.76 -8.07 31.38
C GLY A 162 -7.86 -6.82 30.49
N THR A 163 -8.27 -6.92 29.22
CA THR A 163 -8.52 -5.76 28.35
C THR A 163 -10.00 -5.37 28.27
N SER A 164 -10.37 -4.22 28.84
CA SER A 164 -11.72 -3.64 28.67
C SER A 164 -12.07 -3.48 27.19
N THR A 165 -13.03 -4.29 26.76
CA THR A 165 -13.41 -4.51 25.35
C THR A 165 -14.86 -4.13 25.16
N MET A 166 -15.15 -3.43 24.06
CA MET A 166 -16.46 -2.87 23.74
C MET A 166 -16.92 -3.39 22.36
N ARG A 167 -17.72 -4.47 22.38
CA ARG A 167 -18.31 -5.04 21.15
C ARG A 167 -19.68 -4.41 20.90
N VAL A 168 -19.87 -3.87 19.69
CA VAL A 168 -21.13 -3.33 19.17
C VAL A 168 -21.51 -4.14 17.94
N GLU A 169 -22.56 -4.96 18.07
CA GLU A 169 -23.06 -5.79 16.96
C GLU A 169 -24.19 -5.09 16.21
N VAL A 170 -24.17 -5.19 14.87
CA VAL A 170 -25.04 -4.41 13.97
C VAL A 170 -25.74 -5.38 13.02
N GLY A 171 -26.91 -5.87 13.45
CA GLY A 171 -27.68 -6.92 12.78
C GLY A 171 -28.79 -6.38 11.87
N ASN A 172 -29.28 -7.22 10.95
CA ASN A 172 -30.27 -6.86 9.93
C ASN A 172 -31.68 -7.45 10.19
N LEU A 173 -32.72 -6.80 9.64
CA LEU A 173 -34.06 -7.36 9.46
C LEU A 173 -34.36 -7.57 7.96
N ALA A 174 -34.89 -8.76 7.62
CA ALA A 174 -35.24 -9.22 6.26
C ALA A 174 -34.05 -9.36 5.26
N ILE A 175 -33.89 -10.57 4.72
CA ILE A 175 -32.74 -10.97 3.89
C ILE A 175 -32.72 -10.26 2.53
N GLU A 176 -33.88 -9.97 1.93
CA GLU A 176 -33.98 -9.42 0.57
C GLU A 176 -33.57 -7.94 0.49
N GLU A 177 -33.99 -7.12 1.46
CA GLU A 177 -33.64 -5.69 1.52
C GLU A 177 -32.13 -5.49 1.72
N PHE A 178 -31.54 -6.29 2.63
CA PHE A 178 -30.09 -6.33 2.81
C PHE A 178 -29.35 -6.85 1.58
N GLY A 179 -29.88 -7.85 0.88
CA GLY A 179 -29.31 -8.32 -0.39
C GLY A 179 -29.25 -7.21 -1.45
N ALA A 180 -30.30 -6.38 -1.54
CA ALA A 180 -30.33 -5.22 -2.42
C ALA A 180 -29.32 -4.13 -1.99
N TRP A 181 -29.24 -3.80 -0.69
CA TRP A 181 -28.27 -2.83 -0.17
C TRP A 181 -26.81 -3.30 -0.30
N ALA A 182 -26.54 -4.58 -0.04
CA ALA A 182 -25.21 -5.18 -0.16
C ALA A 182 -24.66 -5.16 -1.60
N ALA A 183 -25.54 -5.15 -2.61
CA ALA A 183 -25.16 -5.02 -4.01
C ALA A 183 -24.85 -3.56 -4.45
N THR A 184 -25.04 -2.55 -3.59
CA THR A 184 -24.83 -1.14 -3.95
C THR A 184 -23.35 -0.76 -3.99
N ARG A 185 -22.98 0.06 -4.99
CA ARG A 185 -21.69 0.77 -4.98
C ARG A 185 -21.77 1.89 -3.94
N GLY A 186 -21.13 1.70 -2.79
CA GLY A 186 -21.08 2.71 -1.73
C GLY A 186 -21.23 2.16 -0.31
N ARG A 187 -21.75 0.93 -0.10
CA ARG A 187 -21.95 0.36 1.25
C ARG A 187 -20.74 0.52 2.18
N HIS A 188 -19.53 0.33 1.68
CA HIS A 188 -18.28 0.48 2.43
C HIS A 188 -17.97 1.95 2.80
N ARG A 189 -18.32 2.92 1.94
CA ARG A 189 -18.29 4.36 2.23
C ARG A 189 -19.35 4.71 3.28
N ASP A 190 -20.57 4.21 3.15
CA ASP A 190 -21.67 4.48 4.09
C ASP A 190 -21.34 3.97 5.51
N ILE A 191 -20.82 2.74 5.61
CA ILE A 191 -20.35 2.16 6.87
C ILE A 191 -19.20 2.99 7.47
N ALA A 192 -18.19 3.36 6.67
CA ALA A 192 -17.08 4.20 7.14
C ALA A 192 -17.56 5.61 7.59
N MET A 193 -18.58 6.15 6.93
CA MET A 193 -19.18 7.45 7.27
C MET A 193 -20.02 7.40 8.56
N ALA A 194 -20.77 6.32 8.78
CA ALA A 194 -21.50 6.12 10.04
C ALA A 194 -20.52 5.87 11.21
N LEU A 195 -19.46 5.07 10.99
CA LEU A 195 -18.37 4.88 11.95
C LEU A 195 -17.64 6.18 12.28
N TYR A 196 -17.30 6.97 11.26
CA TYR A 196 -16.69 8.29 11.46
C TYR A 196 -17.56 9.17 12.36
N ALA A 197 -18.84 9.30 12.02
CA ALA A 197 -19.79 10.10 12.79
C ALA A 197 -19.94 9.61 14.24
N ALA A 198 -20.02 8.29 14.45
CA ALA A 198 -20.11 7.66 15.75
C ALA A 198 -18.87 7.93 16.63
N LEU A 199 -17.67 7.90 16.04
CA LEU A 199 -16.43 8.22 16.74
C LEU A 199 -16.33 9.73 17.05
N THR A 200 -16.82 10.62 16.17
CA THR A 200 -16.85 12.07 16.42
C THR A 200 -17.89 12.51 17.45
N ASP A 201 -19.03 11.82 17.61
CA ASP A 201 -19.94 12.10 18.74
C ASP A 201 -19.35 11.59 20.06
N ALA A 202 -18.78 10.37 20.04
CA ALA A 202 -18.48 9.66 21.27
C ALA A 202 -17.13 10.02 21.92
N LEU A 203 -16.13 10.51 21.17
CA LEU A 203 -14.76 10.66 21.69
C LEU A 203 -14.31 12.04 22.19
N PRO A 204 -14.76 13.20 21.66
CA PRO A 204 -14.18 14.50 22.03
C PRO A 204 -14.20 14.81 23.53
N GLY A 205 -15.28 14.44 24.22
CA GLY A 205 -15.43 14.62 25.68
C GLY A 205 -14.51 13.75 26.55
N HIS A 206 -13.77 12.80 25.97
CA HIS A 206 -12.90 11.86 26.70
C HIS A 206 -11.42 11.99 26.32
N ARG A 207 -11.07 12.92 25.42
CA ARG A 207 -9.70 13.16 24.92
C ARG A 207 -8.64 13.23 26.03
N ASP A 208 -8.92 13.95 27.10
CA ASP A 208 -7.94 14.15 28.18
C ASP A 208 -7.76 12.92 29.07
N ALA A 209 -8.77 12.04 29.16
CA ALA A 209 -8.62 10.74 29.83
C ALA A 209 -7.67 9.82 29.05
N PHE A 210 -7.84 9.71 27.72
CA PHE A 210 -6.93 8.96 26.86
C PHE A 210 -5.50 9.52 26.92
N ASN A 211 -5.34 10.85 26.85
CA ASN A 211 -4.03 11.50 26.95
C ASN A 211 -3.39 11.32 28.34
N ALA A 212 -4.16 11.36 29.42
CA ALA A 212 -3.66 11.12 30.77
C ALA A 212 -3.15 9.67 30.97
N VAL A 213 -3.81 8.66 30.39
CA VAL A 213 -3.33 7.27 30.41
C VAL A 213 -2.01 7.14 29.65
N ARG A 214 -1.89 7.78 28.48
CA ARG A 214 -0.64 7.81 27.69
C ARG A 214 0.49 8.53 28.43
N ALA A 215 0.22 9.68 29.05
CA ALA A 215 1.21 10.46 29.80
C ALA A 215 1.72 9.72 31.04
N LYS A 216 0.83 9.08 31.81
CA LYS A 216 1.18 8.25 32.99
C LYS A 216 2.07 7.04 32.64
N ARG A 217 2.21 6.68 31.36
CA ARG A 217 2.99 5.53 30.88
C ARG A 217 4.27 5.93 30.12
N GLY A 218 4.70 7.19 30.20
CA GLY A 218 6.04 7.65 29.79
C GLY A 218 6.29 7.76 28.28
N LEU A 219 5.26 7.64 27.43
CA LEU A 219 5.39 7.60 25.97
C LEU A 219 5.48 9.00 25.34
N GLY A 220 6.62 9.68 25.58
CA GLY A 220 7.02 10.93 24.95
C GLY A 220 7.49 10.78 23.50
N ALA A 221 7.93 11.89 22.90
CA ALA A 221 8.62 11.87 21.59
C ALA A 221 10.03 11.27 21.74
N GLY A 222 10.54 10.66 20.65
CA GLY A 222 11.73 9.78 20.71
C GLY A 222 13.05 10.49 20.99
N SER A 223 14.02 9.71 21.50
CA SER A 223 15.42 10.09 21.72
C SER A 223 16.35 8.97 21.24
N ALA A 224 17.57 9.33 20.85
CA ALA A 224 18.64 8.40 20.43
C ALA A 224 19.54 7.96 21.60
N ALA A 225 20.38 6.94 21.36
CA ALA A 225 21.49 6.49 22.21
C ALA A 225 22.56 5.75 21.36
N THR A 226 23.76 5.47 21.91
CA THR A 226 24.99 5.20 21.14
C THR A 226 25.91 4.08 21.68
N THR A 227 26.77 3.56 20.78
CA THR A 227 28.16 3.01 20.98
C THR A 227 28.44 1.70 21.77
N GLN A 228 28.86 0.66 21.03
CA GLN A 228 30.16 -0.11 21.08
C GLN A 228 30.67 -0.78 22.40
N PRO A 229 31.70 -1.70 22.42
CA PRO A 229 32.85 -1.88 21.49
C PRO A 229 33.17 -3.33 20.98
N ALA A 230 34.35 -3.51 20.34
CA ALA A 230 34.83 -4.68 19.57
C ALA A 230 35.98 -5.48 20.28
N PRO A 231 36.89 -6.29 19.65
CA PRO A 231 37.67 -6.11 18.39
C PRO A 231 37.47 -7.30 17.37
N THR A 232 38.32 -7.75 16.41
CA THR A 232 39.78 -7.62 16.12
C THR A 232 40.13 -8.04 14.65
N ASP A 233 41.22 -7.47 14.12
CA ASP A 233 42.24 -7.91 13.10
C ASP A 233 41.92 -8.70 11.80
N GLY A 234 42.44 -8.21 10.64
CA GLY A 234 42.55 -9.03 9.40
C GLY A 234 42.94 -8.42 8.02
N GLN A 235 44.05 -7.67 7.87
CA GLN A 235 44.75 -7.32 6.58
C GLN A 235 44.15 -6.29 5.57
N GLU A 236 45.00 -5.78 4.67
CA GLU A 236 44.86 -4.57 3.82
C GLU A 236 44.63 -4.84 2.30
N PRO A 237 44.13 -3.87 1.50
CA PRO A 237 43.94 -3.96 0.04
C PRO A 237 44.94 -3.17 -0.85
N ASP A 238 45.02 -3.54 -2.13
CA ASP A 238 45.90 -2.97 -3.19
C ASP A 238 45.23 -1.82 -4.00
N PRO A 239 45.91 -0.70 -4.34
CA PRO A 239 45.28 0.48 -4.96
C PRO A 239 45.66 0.74 -6.44
N ALA A 240 44.66 0.87 -7.35
CA ALA A 240 44.63 1.90 -8.42
C ALA A 240 43.39 1.85 -9.35
N ALA A 241 42.27 2.47 -8.94
CA ALA A 241 41.18 2.82 -9.87
C ALA A 241 41.12 4.36 -10.08
N ARG A 242 41.39 4.84 -11.30
CA ARG A 242 41.31 6.30 -11.60
C ARG A 242 39.86 6.79 -11.53
N VAL A 243 39.58 7.73 -10.62
CA VAL A 243 38.23 8.28 -10.38
C VAL A 243 37.63 8.87 -11.68
N PRO A 244 36.45 8.40 -12.15
CA PRO A 244 35.83 8.86 -13.39
C PRO A 244 35.51 10.36 -13.39
N GLY A 245 35.77 11.06 -14.51
CA GLY A 245 35.66 12.52 -14.60
C GLY A 245 34.28 13.09 -14.20
N ARG A 246 33.18 12.42 -14.56
CA ARG A 246 31.82 12.82 -14.15
C ARG A 246 31.58 12.69 -12.64
N LEU A 247 32.17 11.68 -11.99
CA LEU A 247 32.09 11.53 -10.54
C LEU A 247 32.85 12.67 -9.86
N ARG A 248 34.08 12.96 -10.33
CA ARG A 248 34.90 14.07 -9.80
C ARG A 248 34.20 15.42 -9.88
N GLN A 249 33.58 15.73 -11.02
CA GLN A 249 32.79 16.94 -11.17
C GLN A 249 31.58 16.97 -10.21
N ALA A 250 30.79 15.88 -10.15
CA ALA A 250 29.62 15.82 -9.28
C ALA A 250 29.97 15.98 -7.79
N VAL A 251 31.07 15.37 -7.34
CA VAL A 251 31.56 15.53 -5.95
C VAL A 251 32.05 16.95 -5.71
N ALA A 252 32.84 17.56 -6.59
CA ALA A 252 33.34 18.93 -6.42
C ALA A 252 32.22 19.99 -6.43
N GLU A 253 31.11 19.75 -7.12
CA GLU A 253 29.95 20.66 -7.10
C GLU A 253 29.10 20.54 -5.83
N LEU A 254 29.09 19.35 -5.20
CA LEU A 254 28.32 19.03 -3.99
C LEU A 254 29.10 19.28 -2.68
N TRP A 255 30.38 18.90 -2.65
CA TRP A 255 31.28 19.06 -1.51
C TRP A 255 32.24 20.22 -1.77
N ARG A 256 31.90 21.40 -1.24
CA ARG A 256 32.64 22.66 -1.44
C ARG A 256 33.46 23.08 -0.22
N SER A 257 33.72 22.15 0.69
CA SER A 257 34.63 22.37 1.81
C SER A 257 36.08 22.23 1.34
N ASP A 258 37.00 23.02 1.91
CA ASP A 258 38.44 22.90 1.67
C ASP A 258 39.06 21.64 2.31
N GLY A 259 38.28 20.93 3.16
CA GLY A 259 38.68 19.70 3.84
C GLY A 259 37.69 18.53 3.64
N PRO A 260 38.09 17.31 4.03
CA PRO A 260 37.21 16.14 3.99
C PRO A 260 36.03 16.26 4.98
N PRO A 261 35.00 15.40 4.84
CA PRO A 261 33.98 15.23 5.88
C PRO A 261 34.62 14.93 7.24
N GLU A 262 34.20 15.64 8.29
CA GLU A 262 34.73 15.45 9.66
C GLU A 262 33.96 14.38 10.45
N ARG A 263 32.74 14.04 10.01
CA ARG A 263 31.82 13.13 10.73
C ARG A 263 31.12 12.15 9.78
N PRO A 264 30.72 10.96 10.24
CA PRO A 264 29.90 10.01 9.48
C PRO A 264 28.65 10.63 8.85
N SER A 265 27.97 11.54 9.57
CA SER A 265 26.78 12.25 9.08
C SER A 265 27.02 13.05 7.81
N ASP A 266 28.22 13.60 7.65
CA ASP A 266 28.54 14.56 6.61
C ASP A 266 28.99 13.81 5.34
N ALA A 267 29.74 12.72 5.53
CA ALA A 267 30.04 11.75 4.49
C ALA A 267 28.77 11.03 3.99
N GLN A 268 27.86 10.63 4.90
CA GLN A 268 26.55 10.10 4.55
C GLN A 268 25.76 11.11 3.72
N TRP A 269 25.67 12.37 4.17
CA TRP A 269 24.94 13.42 3.45
C TRP A 269 25.46 13.61 2.03
N LEU A 270 26.79 13.64 1.84
CA LEU A 270 27.42 13.76 0.54
C LEU A 270 27.08 12.57 -0.37
N LEU A 271 27.16 11.35 0.15
CA LEU A 271 26.81 10.13 -0.60
C LEU A 271 25.31 10.12 -0.97
N ASP A 272 24.44 10.56 -0.06
CA ASP A 272 23.01 10.73 -0.29
C ASP A 272 22.73 11.74 -1.41
N GLN A 273 23.40 12.91 -1.40
CA GLN A 273 23.26 13.90 -2.48
C GLN A 273 23.82 13.41 -3.81
N TYR A 274 24.94 12.69 -3.78
CA TYR A 274 25.52 12.10 -4.99
C TYR A 274 24.55 11.11 -5.62
N PHE A 275 24.00 10.15 -4.86
CA PHE A 275 23.02 9.20 -5.39
C PHE A 275 21.70 9.88 -5.82
N ARG A 276 21.21 10.88 -5.09
CA ARG A 276 20.06 11.71 -5.53
C ARG A 276 20.30 12.43 -6.86
N ARG A 277 21.56 12.75 -7.17
CA ARG A 277 21.95 13.48 -8.40
C ARG A 277 22.28 12.57 -9.58
N VAL A 278 22.84 11.37 -9.37
CA VAL A 278 23.31 10.50 -10.48
C VAL A 278 22.37 9.36 -10.86
N LEU A 279 21.40 9.01 -10.00
CA LEU A 279 20.41 7.98 -10.30
C LEU A 279 19.25 8.57 -11.11
N THR A 280 19.04 8.10 -12.34
CA THR A 280 17.94 8.55 -13.22
C THR A 280 16.56 8.37 -12.57
N ASP A 281 16.38 7.27 -11.86
CA ASP A 281 15.32 7.09 -10.87
C ASP A 281 15.85 6.19 -9.74
N ARG A 282 15.33 6.34 -8.52
CA ARG A 282 15.72 5.57 -7.33
C ARG A 282 14.91 4.29 -7.14
N THR A 283 13.85 4.06 -7.91
CA THR A 283 12.99 2.87 -7.80
C THR A 283 13.67 1.60 -8.32
N PHE A 284 14.38 1.72 -9.45
CA PHE A 284 15.10 0.62 -10.10
C PHE A 284 16.37 0.18 -9.35
N PHE A 285 16.92 1.07 -8.51
CA PHE A 285 18.21 0.86 -7.85
C PHE A 285 18.05 0.72 -6.35
N HIS A 286 18.29 -0.48 -5.84
CA HIS A 286 18.64 -0.64 -4.44
C HIS A 286 20.00 0.06 -4.22
N ALA A 287 20.01 1.07 -3.37
CA ALA A 287 21.22 1.82 -3.00
C ALA A 287 21.09 2.24 -1.53
N ARG A 288 21.04 1.24 -0.65
CA ARG A 288 20.97 1.43 0.81
C ARG A 288 22.38 1.30 1.36
N VAL A 289 23.05 2.43 1.48
CA VAL A 289 24.45 2.51 1.91
C VAL A 289 24.55 3.43 3.11
N THR A 290 25.11 2.93 4.21
CA THR A 290 25.49 3.73 5.38
C THR A 290 26.98 4.01 5.39
N VAL A 291 27.37 5.17 5.94
CA VAL A 291 28.76 5.53 6.20
C VAL A 291 28.95 5.68 7.71
N GLU A 292 29.92 4.94 8.23
CA GLU A 292 30.30 4.86 9.65
C GLU A 292 31.82 5.06 9.77
N CYS A 293 32.34 5.27 10.99
CA CYS A 293 33.79 5.29 11.24
C CYS A 293 34.18 4.24 12.28
N GLU A 294 35.22 3.47 11.98
CA GLU A 294 35.85 2.50 12.88
C GLU A 294 37.29 2.95 13.14
N GLY A 295 37.47 3.75 14.19
CA GLY A 295 38.71 4.51 14.39
C GLY A 295 38.84 5.60 13.32
N GLU A 296 39.96 5.59 12.59
CA GLU A 296 40.18 6.49 11.44
C GLU A 296 39.62 5.92 10.11
N THR A 297 39.23 4.64 10.10
CA THR A 297 38.66 3.95 8.92
C THR A 297 37.26 4.47 8.62
N TRP A 298 37.00 4.94 7.40
CA TRP A 298 35.63 5.18 6.93
C TRP A 298 35.06 3.87 6.41
N VAL A 299 33.99 3.37 7.02
CA VAL A 299 33.38 2.08 6.65
C VAL A 299 32.05 2.32 5.96
N VAL A 300 31.94 1.79 4.75
CA VAL A 300 30.79 1.97 3.86
C VAL A 300 30.02 0.66 3.81
N ARG A 301 28.87 0.58 4.51
CA ARG A 301 28.11 -0.66 4.73
C ARG A 301 26.78 -0.66 3.97
N GLY A 302 26.15 -1.83 3.81
CA GLY A 302 24.78 -1.95 3.28
C GLY A 302 24.70 -2.80 2.02
N ALA A 303 23.83 -2.44 1.07
CA ALA A 303 23.57 -3.24 -0.13
C ALA A 303 23.21 -2.41 -1.38
N THR A 304 23.51 -2.96 -2.56
CA THR A 304 23.05 -2.44 -3.85
C THR A 304 22.84 -3.53 -4.92
N ASN A 305 21.85 -3.35 -5.79
CA ASN A 305 21.61 -4.22 -6.95
C ASN A 305 22.42 -3.81 -8.21
N PHE A 306 23.36 -2.86 -8.09
CA PHE A 306 24.20 -2.47 -9.21
C PHE A 306 25.65 -2.22 -8.79
N ASP A 307 26.55 -3.08 -9.26
CA ASP A 307 27.98 -3.09 -8.90
C ASP A 307 28.71 -1.74 -9.08
N ARG A 308 28.31 -0.92 -10.06
CA ARG A 308 28.90 0.41 -10.23
C ARG A 308 28.56 1.38 -9.09
N LEU A 309 27.45 1.18 -8.38
CA LEU A 309 27.10 1.98 -7.19
C LEU A 309 27.89 1.54 -5.97
N ARG A 310 28.16 0.23 -5.82
CA ARG A 310 29.06 -0.33 -4.80
C ARG A 310 30.43 0.36 -4.88
N HIS A 311 31.03 0.38 -6.07
CA HIS A 311 32.29 1.06 -6.31
C HIS A 311 32.20 2.59 -6.19
N ALA A 312 31.10 3.21 -6.66
CA ALA A 312 30.93 4.67 -6.60
C ALA A 312 30.89 5.21 -5.16
N ALA A 313 30.37 4.45 -4.19
CA ALA A 313 30.30 4.90 -2.80
C ALA A 313 31.70 5.17 -2.21
N THR A 314 32.65 4.24 -2.39
CA THR A 314 34.06 4.44 -2.02
C THR A 314 34.70 5.60 -2.77
N LEU A 315 34.50 5.65 -4.10
CA LEU A 315 35.10 6.68 -4.95
C LEU A 315 34.60 8.10 -4.63
N VAL A 316 33.37 8.26 -4.11
CA VAL A 316 32.83 9.55 -3.66
C VAL A 316 33.55 10.03 -2.40
N LEU A 317 33.74 9.17 -1.40
CA LEU A 317 34.43 9.54 -0.16
C LEU A 317 35.93 9.80 -0.40
N GLN A 318 36.58 8.96 -1.20
CA GLN A 318 37.98 9.17 -1.60
C GLN A 318 38.16 10.49 -2.37
N GLN A 319 37.21 10.85 -3.24
CA GLN A 319 37.24 12.13 -3.97
C GLN A 319 36.86 13.33 -3.09
N ALA A 320 36.19 13.13 -1.95
CA ALA A 320 36.00 14.14 -0.92
C ALA A 320 37.21 14.29 0.02
N GLY A 321 38.19 13.38 -0.05
CA GLY A 321 39.43 13.43 0.73
C GLY A 321 39.54 12.41 1.87
N CYS A 322 38.55 11.53 2.08
CA CYS A 322 38.64 10.41 3.02
C CYS A 322 39.71 9.44 2.53
N ARG A 323 40.78 9.22 3.31
CA ARG A 323 41.99 8.50 2.85
C ARG A 323 41.89 6.99 3.00
N ASP A 324 41.34 6.53 4.12
CA ASP A 324 41.08 5.12 4.38
C ASP A 324 39.56 4.87 4.28
N VAL A 325 39.14 4.02 3.35
CA VAL A 325 37.73 3.80 3.03
C VAL A 325 37.47 2.32 2.72
N ARG A 326 36.98 1.58 3.72
CA ARG A 326 36.63 0.15 3.61
C ARG A 326 35.23 -0.02 3.02
N ASN A 327 35.09 -0.90 2.03
CA ASN A 327 33.81 -1.16 1.34
C ASN A 327 33.23 -2.51 1.77
N GLU A 328 32.10 -2.47 2.47
CA GLU A 328 31.29 -3.60 2.91
C GLU A 328 29.86 -3.48 2.37
N VAL A 329 29.70 -2.87 1.19
CA VAL A 329 28.41 -2.83 0.47
C VAL A 329 28.23 -4.13 -0.32
N MET A 330 27.28 -4.93 0.12
CA MET A 330 26.85 -6.16 -0.54
C MET A 330 26.35 -5.87 -1.96
N LEU A 331 26.73 -6.72 -2.92
CA LEU A 331 26.13 -6.76 -4.25
C LEU A 331 24.94 -7.73 -4.23
N LEU A 332 23.79 -7.27 -4.73
CA LEU A 332 22.57 -8.08 -4.86
C LEU A 332 22.44 -8.64 -6.29
N PRO A 333 21.89 -9.86 -6.49
CA PRO A 333 21.27 -10.72 -5.47
C PRO A 333 22.29 -11.29 -4.48
N ASN A 334 21.91 -11.34 -3.20
CA ASN A 334 22.73 -11.87 -2.12
C ASN A 334 23.05 -13.35 -2.36
N GLU A 335 24.32 -13.73 -2.21
CA GLU A 335 24.83 -15.08 -2.47
C GLU A 335 24.07 -16.17 -1.68
N GLN A 336 23.47 -15.83 -0.53
CA GLN A 336 22.62 -16.74 0.26
C GLN A 336 21.41 -17.31 -0.53
N LEU A 337 20.95 -16.63 -1.58
CA LEU A 337 19.86 -17.10 -2.43
C LEU A 337 20.30 -18.23 -3.39
N GLY A 338 21.59 -18.30 -3.74
CA GLY A 338 22.13 -19.25 -4.72
C GLY A 338 21.40 -19.17 -6.06
N SER A 339 20.78 -20.27 -6.49
CA SER A 339 19.95 -20.31 -7.71
C SER A 339 18.52 -19.79 -7.53
N ASN A 340 18.06 -19.56 -6.29
CA ASN A 340 16.68 -19.21 -5.96
C ASN A 340 16.41 -17.70 -6.08
N CYS A 341 16.84 -17.11 -7.19
CA CYS A 341 16.76 -15.66 -7.46
C CYS A 341 15.48 -15.23 -8.19
N PHE A 342 14.45 -16.08 -8.25
CA PHE A 342 13.25 -15.87 -9.06
C PHE A 342 11.97 -16.27 -8.32
N GLY A 343 10.86 -15.60 -8.63
CA GLY A 343 9.55 -15.96 -8.11
C GLY A 343 8.39 -15.30 -8.86
N VAL A 344 7.18 -15.59 -8.39
CA VAL A 344 5.92 -15.05 -8.92
C VAL A 344 4.94 -14.82 -7.79
N ILE A 345 4.24 -13.68 -7.79
CA ILE A 345 3.22 -13.36 -6.78
C ILE A 345 2.03 -14.32 -6.93
N ARG A 346 1.70 -15.08 -5.88
CA ARG A 346 0.65 -16.14 -5.86
C ARG A 346 -0.63 -15.73 -5.16
N GLU A 347 -0.65 -14.53 -4.60
CA GLU A 347 -1.79 -13.94 -3.91
C GLU A 347 -2.46 -12.87 -4.79
N PRO A 348 -3.74 -12.54 -4.59
CA PRO A 348 -4.42 -11.48 -5.36
C PRO A 348 -3.61 -10.17 -5.39
N THR A 349 -3.09 -9.76 -4.24
CA THR A 349 -2.30 -8.54 -4.05
C THR A 349 -1.20 -8.75 -3.02
N ALA A 350 -0.06 -8.10 -3.19
CA ALA A 350 1.02 -8.04 -2.21
C ALA A 350 1.62 -6.62 -2.13
N MET A 351 1.56 -5.96 -0.98
CA MET A 351 2.23 -4.68 -0.76
C MET A 351 3.75 -4.89 -0.70
N SER A 352 4.49 -3.95 -1.28
CA SER A 352 5.94 -3.88 -1.18
C SER A 352 6.36 -2.75 -0.24
N TRP A 353 7.32 -3.02 0.62
CA TRP A 353 7.71 -2.20 1.77
C TRP A 353 9.17 -1.73 1.65
N ALA A 354 9.50 -0.59 2.26
CA ALA A 354 10.86 -0.07 2.28
C ALA A 354 11.81 -0.95 3.12
N GLU A 355 11.30 -1.62 4.15
CA GLU A 355 12.04 -2.50 5.08
C GLU A 355 11.29 -3.83 5.24
N PRO A 356 11.93 -4.91 5.75
CA PRO A 356 11.31 -6.22 5.96
C PRO A 356 10.32 -6.23 7.14
N ARG A 357 9.31 -5.37 7.10
CA ARG A 357 8.20 -5.29 8.06
C ARG A 357 7.00 -4.53 7.47
N THR A 358 5.79 -5.06 7.66
CA THR A 358 4.53 -4.37 7.32
C THR A 358 4.50 -2.94 7.86
N GLY A 359 4.00 -1.99 7.08
CA GLY A 359 3.86 -0.59 7.47
C GLY A 359 5.12 0.27 7.27
N ALA A 360 6.29 -0.31 7.03
CA ALA A 360 7.51 0.45 6.79
C ALA A 360 7.57 1.02 5.36
N GLY A 361 6.97 2.19 5.16
CA GLY A 361 7.09 2.99 3.93
C GLY A 361 6.71 2.23 2.66
N VAL A 362 5.42 2.19 2.34
CA VAL A 362 4.91 1.54 1.12
C VAL A 362 5.69 2.01 -0.11
N GLN A 363 6.07 1.05 -0.97
CA GLN A 363 6.71 1.29 -2.26
C GLN A 363 5.69 1.15 -3.40
N THR A 364 5.04 -0.01 -3.49
CA THR A 364 4.07 -0.37 -4.55
C THR A 364 3.15 -1.49 -4.03
N GLN A 365 2.22 -1.95 -4.86
CA GLN A 365 1.41 -3.15 -4.65
C GLN A 365 1.53 -4.03 -5.89
N LEU A 366 2.10 -5.22 -5.74
CA LEU A 366 2.19 -6.23 -6.80
C LEU A 366 0.90 -7.05 -6.88
N LEU A 367 0.63 -7.62 -8.06
CA LEU A 367 -0.60 -8.36 -8.38
C LEU A 367 -0.34 -9.84 -8.69
N LEU A 368 -1.37 -10.66 -8.54
CA LEU A 368 -1.37 -12.09 -8.89
C LEU A 368 -0.77 -12.34 -10.30
N GLY A 369 0.26 -13.18 -10.34
CA GLY A 369 0.96 -13.56 -11.56
C GLY A 369 2.12 -12.65 -11.97
N GLU A 370 2.35 -11.53 -11.28
CA GLU A 370 3.50 -10.67 -11.58
C GLU A 370 4.82 -11.41 -11.26
N PRO A 371 5.75 -11.51 -12.22
CA PRO A 371 7.07 -12.10 -12.00
C PRO A 371 7.96 -11.15 -11.20
N VAL A 372 8.81 -11.71 -10.34
CA VAL A 372 9.75 -10.97 -9.51
C VAL A 372 11.14 -11.60 -9.52
N PHE A 373 12.18 -10.76 -9.51
CA PHE A 373 13.55 -11.19 -9.23
C PHE A 373 13.80 -11.05 -7.74
N LEU A 374 14.27 -12.10 -7.08
CA LEU A 374 14.59 -12.09 -5.65
C LEU A 374 16.03 -11.57 -5.49
N LEU A 375 16.21 -10.56 -4.65
CA LEU A 375 17.47 -9.86 -4.42
C LEU A 375 18.08 -10.17 -3.06
N ASP A 376 17.25 -10.31 -2.02
CA ASP A 376 17.71 -10.64 -0.67
C ASP A 376 16.59 -11.28 0.17
N GLU A 377 16.95 -11.81 1.34
CA GLU A 377 16.05 -12.44 2.30
C GLU A 377 16.33 -11.95 3.72
N SER A 378 15.27 -11.56 4.42
CA SER A 378 15.38 -11.02 5.77
C SER A 378 15.87 -12.07 6.77
N PRO A 379 16.59 -11.72 7.83
CA PRO A 379 16.87 -12.63 8.94
C PRO A 379 15.60 -13.35 9.42
N GLY A 380 15.59 -14.68 9.38
CA GLY A 380 14.42 -15.51 9.70
C GLY A 380 13.44 -15.79 8.56
N GLY A 381 13.70 -15.36 7.32
CA GLY A 381 12.95 -15.75 6.12
C GLY A 381 11.53 -15.20 5.99
N GLY A 382 11.12 -14.24 6.82
CA GLY A 382 9.77 -13.67 6.79
C GLY A 382 9.48 -12.73 5.62
N TYR A 383 10.52 -12.10 5.04
CA TYR A 383 10.40 -11.17 3.92
C TYR A 383 11.50 -11.42 2.88
N LEU A 384 11.15 -11.15 1.62
CA LEU A 384 12.04 -11.21 0.47
C LEU A 384 12.13 -9.83 -0.16
N LEU A 385 13.34 -9.35 -0.40
CA LEU A 385 13.60 -8.14 -1.17
C LEU A 385 13.47 -8.50 -2.64
N VAL A 386 12.54 -7.85 -3.34
CA VAL A 386 12.23 -8.16 -4.74
C VAL A 386 12.43 -6.96 -5.65
N HIS A 387 12.83 -7.22 -6.89
CA HIS A 387 12.66 -6.31 -8.02
C HIS A 387 11.37 -6.71 -8.75
N GLY A 388 10.36 -5.85 -8.69
CA GLY A 388 9.06 -6.05 -9.32
C GLY A 388 9.07 -5.81 -10.83
N ALA A 389 8.10 -6.39 -11.54
CA ALA A 389 7.86 -6.13 -12.96
C ALA A 389 7.48 -4.66 -13.27
N ASP A 390 7.08 -3.89 -12.25
CA ASP A 390 6.84 -2.44 -12.32
C ASP A 390 8.12 -1.60 -12.13
N GLY A 391 9.28 -2.25 -11.96
CA GLY A 391 10.58 -1.61 -11.80
C GLY A 391 10.87 -1.05 -10.41
N TYR A 392 10.07 -1.44 -9.40
CA TYR A 392 10.34 -1.10 -8.01
C TYR A 392 11.19 -2.16 -7.31
N VAL A 393 12.10 -1.73 -6.43
CA VAL A 393 12.75 -2.59 -5.45
C VAL A 393 12.16 -2.37 -4.05
N GLY A 394 11.66 -3.44 -3.41
CA GLY A 394 11.13 -3.39 -2.05
C GLY A 394 10.85 -4.77 -1.46
N TRP A 395 10.57 -4.83 -0.17
CA TRP A 395 10.35 -6.07 0.59
C TRP A 395 8.90 -6.53 0.51
N VAL A 396 8.67 -7.82 0.23
CA VAL A 396 7.35 -8.47 0.32
C VAL A 396 7.41 -9.61 1.33
N ARG A 397 6.28 -9.93 1.97
CA ARG A 397 6.11 -11.12 2.83
C ARG A 397 6.45 -12.39 2.05
N SER A 398 7.28 -13.29 2.58
CA SER A 398 7.83 -14.41 1.79
C SER A 398 6.78 -15.41 1.32
N GLU A 399 5.64 -15.52 2.02
CA GLU A 399 4.55 -16.41 1.67
C GLU A 399 3.57 -15.88 0.62
N VAL A 400 3.70 -14.63 0.16
CA VAL A 400 2.82 -14.06 -0.89
C VAL A 400 3.27 -14.39 -2.32
N LEU A 401 4.43 -15.04 -2.44
CA LEU A 401 4.99 -15.50 -3.70
C LEU A 401 5.32 -16.99 -3.66
N THR A 402 5.51 -17.56 -4.84
CA THR A 402 6.14 -18.87 -5.03
C THR A 402 7.50 -18.64 -5.68
N ARG A 403 8.57 -19.20 -5.11
CA ARG A 403 9.89 -19.22 -5.75
C ARG A 403 9.88 -20.14 -6.97
N LEU A 404 10.63 -19.78 -7.99
CA LEU A 404 10.79 -20.55 -9.23
C LEU A 404 12.28 -20.80 -9.50
N ASP A 405 12.59 -21.89 -10.19
CA ASP A 405 13.89 -22.02 -10.84
C ASP A 405 13.96 -21.16 -12.12
N ALA A 406 15.16 -20.99 -12.68
CA ALA A 406 15.39 -20.15 -13.85
C ALA A 406 14.61 -20.60 -15.10
N SER A 407 14.36 -21.91 -15.27
CA SER A 407 13.62 -22.46 -16.42
C SER A 407 12.11 -22.23 -16.26
N ALA A 408 11.57 -22.49 -15.07
CA ALA A 408 10.17 -22.20 -14.73
C ALA A 408 9.86 -20.69 -14.82
N PHE A 409 10.76 -19.84 -14.32
CA PHE A 409 10.64 -18.38 -14.43
C PHE A 409 10.74 -17.89 -15.88
N THR A 410 11.70 -18.38 -16.66
CA THR A 410 11.83 -18.05 -18.09
C THR A 410 10.58 -18.48 -18.87
N THR A 411 10.02 -19.65 -18.54
CA THR A 411 8.76 -20.13 -19.14
C THR A 411 7.58 -19.24 -18.76
N TRP A 412 7.46 -18.83 -17.49
CA TRP A 412 6.41 -17.92 -17.03
C TRP A 412 6.49 -16.57 -17.75
N LEU A 413 7.67 -15.95 -17.74
CA LEU A 413 7.93 -14.62 -18.31
C LEU A 413 7.69 -14.52 -19.82
N ASN A 414 7.96 -15.61 -20.57
CA ASN A 414 7.82 -15.63 -22.03
C ASN A 414 6.52 -16.29 -22.53
N THR A 415 5.67 -16.83 -21.66
CA THR A 415 4.37 -17.37 -22.08
C THR A 415 3.40 -16.22 -22.36
N PRO A 416 2.72 -16.18 -23.53
CA PRO A 416 1.75 -15.13 -23.85
C PRO A 416 0.64 -15.00 -22.79
N ILE A 417 0.35 -13.76 -22.40
CA ILE A 417 -0.57 -13.42 -21.29
C ILE A 417 -1.98 -13.00 -21.78
N ARG A 418 -2.91 -12.95 -20.83
CA ARG A 418 -4.13 -12.11 -20.89
C ARG A 418 -4.22 -11.28 -19.60
N VAL A 419 -4.73 -10.05 -19.73
CA VAL A 419 -4.95 -9.14 -18.59
C VAL A 419 -6.42 -9.21 -18.18
N LEU A 420 -6.70 -9.29 -16.87
CA LEU A 420 -8.05 -9.16 -16.30
C LEU A 420 -8.53 -7.70 -16.44
N LYS A 421 -9.65 -7.49 -17.14
CA LYS A 421 -10.25 -6.16 -17.40
C LYS A 421 -11.06 -5.66 -16.21
N ASP A 422 -11.73 -6.57 -15.53
CA ASP A 422 -12.45 -6.34 -14.29
C ASP A 422 -12.13 -7.46 -13.28
N GLU A 423 -12.67 -7.36 -12.08
CA GLU A 423 -12.40 -8.32 -11.00
C GLU A 423 -13.28 -9.57 -11.16
N PHE A 424 -12.66 -10.74 -11.16
CA PHE A 424 -13.32 -12.03 -11.35
C PHE A 424 -13.09 -12.94 -10.14
N VAL A 425 -14.14 -13.57 -9.63
CA VAL A 425 -14.05 -14.52 -8.51
C VAL A 425 -14.63 -15.87 -8.92
N LEU A 426 -13.87 -16.94 -8.69
CA LEU A 426 -14.28 -18.32 -8.96
C LEU A 426 -13.95 -19.20 -7.74
N GLY A 427 -14.94 -19.82 -7.11
CA GLY A 427 -14.73 -20.76 -6.01
C GLY A 427 -14.04 -20.19 -4.75
N GLY A 428 -14.01 -18.86 -4.61
CA GLY A 428 -13.27 -18.14 -3.55
C GLY A 428 -11.89 -17.63 -3.98
N LEU A 429 -11.36 -18.05 -5.15
CA LEU A 429 -10.18 -17.44 -5.75
C LEU A 429 -10.55 -16.09 -6.41
N ARG A 430 -9.91 -15.01 -5.96
CA ARG A 430 -10.04 -13.65 -6.50
C ARG A 430 -8.93 -13.35 -7.51
N LEU A 431 -9.31 -13.04 -8.75
CA LEU A 431 -8.42 -12.49 -9.79
C LEU A 431 -8.71 -10.98 -9.91
N PRO A 432 -7.79 -10.09 -9.50
CA PRO A 432 -8.05 -8.65 -9.56
C PRO A 432 -7.91 -8.09 -10.98
N ALA A 433 -8.62 -7.00 -11.25
CA ALA A 433 -8.42 -6.20 -12.45
C ALA A 433 -6.96 -5.74 -12.56
N GLY A 434 -6.37 -5.86 -13.74
CA GLY A 434 -4.95 -5.59 -14.00
C GLY A 434 -4.02 -6.80 -13.82
N ALA A 435 -4.47 -7.91 -13.22
CA ALA A 435 -3.67 -9.14 -13.16
C ALA A 435 -3.35 -9.67 -14.56
N ALA A 436 -2.09 -10.02 -14.80
CA ALA A 436 -1.58 -10.51 -16.08
C ALA A 436 -1.20 -11.99 -15.93
N LEU A 437 -2.02 -12.90 -16.46
CA LEU A 437 -1.82 -14.35 -16.30
C LEU A 437 -1.44 -15.02 -17.63
N PRO A 438 -0.47 -15.96 -17.63
CA PRO A 438 -0.11 -16.72 -18.83
C PRO A 438 -1.26 -17.59 -19.35
N LEU A 439 -1.35 -17.77 -20.66
CA LEU A 439 -2.27 -18.72 -21.28
C LEU A 439 -1.89 -20.16 -20.95
N ALA A 440 -2.88 -20.99 -20.61
CA ALA A 440 -2.68 -22.43 -20.47
C ALA A 440 -2.47 -23.10 -21.83
N ASP A 441 -3.22 -22.66 -22.84
CA ASP A 441 -3.48 -23.37 -24.10
C ASP A 441 -2.71 -22.83 -25.32
N GLY A 442 -1.71 -21.96 -25.08
CA GLY A 442 -0.91 -21.33 -26.15
C GLY A 442 -1.48 -19.99 -26.66
N PRO A 443 -0.75 -19.29 -27.56
CA PRO A 443 -1.03 -17.90 -27.96
C PRO A 443 -2.43 -17.67 -28.56
N GLU A 444 -2.86 -18.61 -29.41
CA GLU A 444 -4.09 -18.54 -30.20
C GLU A 444 -5.35 -18.93 -29.43
N ALA A 445 -5.24 -19.14 -28.11
CA ALA A 445 -6.37 -19.44 -27.24
C ALA A 445 -7.42 -18.32 -27.28
N THR A 446 -8.58 -18.65 -27.84
CA THR A 446 -9.79 -17.82 -27.98
C THR A 446 -11.03 -18.69 -27.74
N GLY A 447 -12.13 -18.06 -27.33
CA GLY A 447 -13.40 -18.73 -27.04
C GLY A 447 -14.22 -17.94 -26.03
N GLU A 448 -15.41 -18.44 -25.66
CA GLU A 448 -16.24 -17.81 -24.62
C GLU A 448 -15.57 -17.85 -23.23
N THR A 449 -14.72 -18.84 -23.00
CA THR A 449 -13.80 -18.93 -21.86
C THR A 449 -12.37 -19.16 -22.34
N VAL A 450 -11.40 -18.63 -21.59
CA VAL A 450 -9.97 -18.77 -21.86
C VAL A 450 -9.31 -19.34 -20.61
N ARG A 451 -8.48 -20.38 -20.78
CA ARG A 451 -7.76 -20.99 -19.67
C ARG A 451 -6.45 -20.26 -19.39
N LEU A 452 -6.28 -19.79 -18.16
CA LEU A 452 -5.11 -19.06 -17.68
C LEU A 452 -4.38 -19.89 -16.62
N ARG A 453 -3.05 -19.85 -16.63
CA ARG A 453 -2.20 -20.47 -15.61
C ARG A 453 -2.16 -19.59 -14.36
N LEU A 454 -2.26 -20.23 -13.22
CA LEU A 454 -2.08 -19.62 -11.91
C LEU A 454 -0.67 -19.95 -11.40
N PRO A 455 -0.08 -19.07 -10.57
CA PRO A 455 1.14 -19.37 -9.84
C PRO A 455 0.99 -20.67 -9.02
N PRO A 456 2.01 -21.55 -8.96
CA PRO A 456 1.92 -22.77 -8.16
C PRO A 456 1.69 -22.43 -6.68
N GLY A 457 0.81 -23.19 -6.02
CA GLY A 457 0.43 -22.91 -4.64
C GLY A 457 -0.46 -21.67 -4.42
N THR A 458 -1.06 -21.08 -5.48
CA THR A 458 -2.13 -20.07 -5.34
C THR A 458 -3.29 -20.62 -4.50
N PRO A 459 -3.74 -19.92 -3.43
CA PRO A 459 -4.83 -20.42 -2.58
C PRO A 459 -6.14 -20.67 -3.35
N GLY A 460 -6.76 -21.82 -3.13
CA GLY A 460 -8.02 -22.20 -3.79
C GLY A 460 -7.89 -22.68 -5.24
N ALA A 461 -6.69 -22.67 -5.84
CA ALA A 461 -6.49 -23.05 -7.24
C ALA A 461 -6.58 -24.57 -7.55
N GLY A 462 -6.58 -25.42 -6.52
CA GLY A 462 -6.43 -26.87 -6.67
C GLY A 462 -5.08 -27.28 -7.27
N GLU A 463 -4.93 -28.56 -7.60
CA GLU A 463 -3.68 -29.12 -8.13
C GLU A 463 -3.38 -28.73 -9.59
N GLN A 464 -4.42 -28.40 -10.38
CA GLN A 464 -4.26 -28.14 -11.81
C GLN A 464 -3.66 -26.77 -12.12
N HIS A 465 -3.66 -25.84 -11.16
CA HIS A 465 -3.13 -24.48 -11.29
C HIS A 465 -3.55 -23.75 -12.60
N VAL A 466 -4.77 -24.00 -13.06
CA VAL A 466 -5.37 -23.41 -14.26
C VAL A 466 -6.81 -23.00 -13.96
N VAL A 467 -7.21 -21.82 -14.43
CA VAL A 467 -8.56 -21.25 -14.26
C VAL A 467 -9.18 -20.90 -15.62
N SER A 468 -10.43 -21.30 -15.82
CA SER A 468 -11.24 -20.89 -16.98
C SER A 468 -11.90 -19.54 -16.68
N VAL A 469 -11.42 -18.46 -17.32
CA VAL A 469 -11.99 -17.12 -17.18
C VAL A 469 -12.86 -16.81 -18.41
N PRO A 470 -14.14 -16.40 -18.24
CA PRO A 470 -14.97 -15.98 -19.38
C PRO A 470 -14.38 -14.75 -20.08
N ALA A 471 -14.26 -14.77 -21.40
CA ALA A 471 -13.49 -13.80 -22.17
C ALA A 471 -13.91 -12.35 -21.97
N ARG A 472 -15.20 -12.11 -21.67
CA ARG A 472 -15.74 -10.79 -21.27
C ARG A 472 -15.02 -10.14 -20.07
N HIS A 473 -14.36 -10.91 -19.21
CA HIS A 473 -13.59 -10.42 -18.06
C HIS A 473 -12.12 -10.11 -18.40
N LEU A 474 -11.70 -10.34 -19.65
CA LEU A 474 -10.34 -10.12 -20.14
C LEU A 474 -10.24 -8.85 -21.00
N ALA A 475 -9.02 -8.35 -21.13
CA ALA A 475 -8.70 -7.22 -21.98
C ALA A 475 -8.77 -7.61 -23.47
N GLU A 476 -9.62 -6.92 -24.23
CA GLU A 476 -9.67 -7.02 -25.69
C GLU A 476 -8.60 -6.13 -26.35
N SER A 477 -8.17 -6.48 -27.56
CA SER A 477 -7.23 -5.68 -28.35
C SER A 477 -7.90 -4.39 -28.83
N SER A 478 -7.71 -3.30 -28.09
CA SER A 478 -8.54 -2.08 -28.15
C SER A 478 -8.21 -1.11 -29.31
N ALA A 479 -8.05 -1.65 -30.52
CA ALA A 479 -7.70 -0.92 -31.74
C ALA A 479 -8.56 0.34 -31.95
N GLY A 480 -7.94 1.52 -31.79
CA GLY A 480 -8.59 2.82 -31.97
C GLY A 480 -9.52 3.29 -30.85
N ARG A 481 -9.64 2.57 -29.71
CA ARG A 481 -10.55 2.94 -28.60
C ARG A 481 -9.97 2.87 -27.18
N ALA A 482 -8.68 2.54 -27.02
CA ALA A 482 -7.98 2.41 -25.74
C ALA A 482 -8.30 3.51 -24.71
N GLY A 483 -8.23 4.80 -25.09
CA GLY A 483 -8.48 5.91 -24.15
C GLY A 483 -9.90 5.90 -23.55
N LEU A 484 -10.92 5.70 -24.38
CA LEU A 484 -12.31 5.60 -23.92
C LEU A 484 -12.56 4.35 -23.06
N GLN A 485 -11.85 3.25 -23.33
CA GLN A 485 -11.89 2.05 -22.51
C GLN A 485 -11.22 2.29 -21.15
N ALA A 486 -10.05 2.93 -21.12
CA ALA A 486 -9.37 3.31 -19.88
C ALA A 486 -10.23 4.24 -19.01
N ALA A 487 -10.86 5.26 -19.60
CA ALA A 487 -11.79 6.15 -18.89
C ALA A 487 -13.00 5.39 -18.29
N ARG A 488 -13.56 4.43 -19.02
CA ARG A 488 -14.66 3.57 -18.54
C ARG A 488 -14.22 2.63 -17.40
N VAL A 489 -13.01 2.09 -17.47
CA VAL A 489 -12.45 1.24 -16.42
C VAL A 489 -12.14 2.06 -15.16
N ALA A 490 -11.58 3.27 -15.31
CA ALA A 490 -11.35 4.20 -14.21
C ALA A 490 -12.66 4.59 -13.49
N LEU A 491 -13.74 4.87 -14.25
CA LEU A 491 -15.10 5.07 -13.70
C LEU A 491 -15.66 3.82 -13.00
N GLY A 492 -15.16 2.62 -13.33
CA GLY A 492 -15.47 1.38 -12.63
C GLY A 492 -14.89 1.30 -11.21
N PHE A 493 -13.90 2.12 -10.88
CA PHE A 493 -13.26 2.20 -9.56
C PHE A 493 -13.80 3.31 -8.66
N LEU A 494 -14.79 4.11 -9.09
CA LEU A 494 -15.42 5.12 -8.23
C LEU A 494 -15.81 4.54 -6.87
N THR A 495 -15.52 5.28 -5.80
CA THR A 495 -15.61 4.90 -4.37
C THR A 495 -14.61 3.84 -3.86
N THR A 496 -13.65 3.35 -4.64
CA THR A 496 -12.50 2.61 -4.08
C THR A 496 -11.67 3.56 -3.20
N PRO A 497 -11.30 3.20 -1.95
CA PRO A 497 -10.50 4.06 -1.08
C PRO A 497 -9.14 4.43 -1.68
N TYR A 498 -8.65 5.62 -1.34
CA TYR A 498 -7.27 6.00 -1.65
C TYR A 498 -6.29 5.23 -0.77
N VAL A 499 -5.31 4.57 -1.37
CA VAL A 499 -4.22 3.90 -0.65
C VAL A 499 -2.92 4.18 -1.40
N PHE A 500 -2.00 4.91 -0.76
CA PHE A 500 -0.68 5.16 -1.33
C PHE A 500 0.05 3.83 -1.58
N GLY A 501 0.55 3.65 -2.81
CA GLY A 501 1.12 2.38 -3.28
C GLY A 501 0.08 1.39 -3.84
N GLY A 502 -1.21 1.62 -3.66
CA GLY A 502 -2.29 0.70 -4.04
C GLY A 502 -2.50 0.56 -5.55
N ARG A 503 -2.74 -0.69 -5.99
CA ARG A 503 -2.97 -1.12 -7.38
C ARG A 503 -4.15 -2.11 -7.49
N SER A 504 -5.18 -2.01 -6.64
CA SER A 504 -6.30 -2.97 -6.65
C SER A 504 -7.65 -2.36 -6.26
N ARG A 505 -8.75 -3.09 -6.44
CA ARG A 505 -10.09 -2.61 -6.07
C ARG A 505 -10.26 -2.30 -4.56
N LEU A 506 -9.40 -2.90 -3.73
CA LEU A 506 -9.32 -2.67 -2.28
C LEU A 506 -8.66 -1.32 -1.93
N GLY A 507 -7.81 -0.76 -2.81
CA GLY A 507 -7.16 0.52 -2.60
C GLY A 507 -6.27 0.95 -3.77
N LEU A 508 -6.35 2.24 -4.13
CA LEU A 508 -5.61 2.82 -5.27
C LEU A 508 -4.91 4.13 -4.91
N ASP A 509 -3.72 4.35 -5.48
CA ASP A 509 -3.21 5.70 -5.69
C ASP A 509 -3.47 6.21 -7.11
N CYS A 510 -3.19 7.50 -7.32
CA CYS A 510 -3.45 8.20 -8.57
C CYS A 510 -2.84 7.49 -9.80
N SER A 511 -1.58 7.10 -9.71
CA SER A 511 -0.85 6.38 -10.75
C SER A 511 -1.18 4.88 -10.84
N GLY A 512 -1.65 4.28 -9.74
CA GLY A 512 -2.23 2.93 -9.73
C GLY A 512 -3.54 2.86 -10.51
N LEU A 513 -4.43 3.83 -10.32
CA LEU A 513 -5.69 3.96 -11.07
C LEU A 513 -5.43 4.11 -12.58
N THR A 514 -4.56 5.02 -12.99
CA THR A 514 -4.21 5.21 -14.41
C THR A 514 -3.54 3.96 -14.99
N GLY A 515 -2.61 3.35 -14.25
CA GLY A 515 -1.87 2.15 -14.64
C GLY A 515 -2.77 0.96 -14.93
N ILE A 516 -3.69 0.61 -14.03
CA ILE A 516 -4.65 -0.48 -14.26
C ILE A 516 -5.58 -0.13 -15.43
N SER A 517 -6.10 1.09 -15.47
CA SER A 517 -7.04 1.53 -16.51
C SER A 517 -6.44 1.38 -17.91
N TYR A 518 -5.14 1.64 -18.08
CA TYR A 518 -4.44 1.39 -19.35
C TYR A 518 -3.99 -0.07 -19.53
N ALA A 519 -3.61 -0.80 -18.48
CA ALA A 519 -3.25 -2.22 -18.57
C ALA A 519 -4.42 -3.07 -19.11
N THR A 520 -5.65 -2.78 -18.66
CA THR A 520 -6.90 -3.38 -19.17
C THR A 520 -7.23 -3.03 -20.63
N CYS A 521 -6.45 -2.14 -21.26
CA CYS A 521 -6.52 -1.79 -22.68
C CYS A 521 -5.36 -2.38 -23.49
N GLY A 522 -4.44 -3.12 -22.86
CA GLY A 522 -3.21 -3.66 -23.46
C GLY A 522 -1.98 -2.72 -23.36
N VAL A 523 -2.03 -1.67 -22.54
CA VAL A 523 -0.98 -0.65 -22.44
C VAL A 523 -0.39 -0.64 -21.04
N VAL A 524 0.85 -1.12 -20.89
CA VAL A 524 1.57 -1.02 -19.61
C VAL A 524 2.10 0.40 -19.43
N LEU A 525 1.72 1.04 -18.33
CA LEU A 525 2.26 2.33 -17.91
C LEU A 525 3.31 2.15 -16.79
N PRO A 526 4.31 3.05 -16.68
CA PRO A 526 5.19 3.12 -15.52
C PRO A 526 4.45 3.30 -14.20
N ARG A 527 5.08 2.94 -13.08
CA ARG A 527 4.43 2.91 -11.77
C ARG A 527 4.04 4.28 -11.22
N ASP A 528 4.84 5.30 -11.47
CA ASP A 528 4.67 6.62 -10.86
C ASP A 528 4.14 7.68 -11.84
N ALA A 529 3.36 8.65 -11.34
CA ALA A 529 2.93 9.82 -12.11
C ALA A 529 4.12 10.56 -12.78
N ARG A 530 5.24 10.73 -12.05
CA ARG A 530 6.50 11.34 -12.53
C ARG A 530 7.25 10.53 -13.61
N GLN A 531 6.83 9.28 -13.85
CA GLN A 531 7.33 8.45 -14.95
C GLN A 531 6.28 8.37 -16.09
N GLN A 532 4.99 8.27 -15.76
CA GLN A 532 3.88 8.28 -16.73
C GLN A 532 3.83 9.55 -17.57
N VAL A 533 4.27 10.69 -17.03
CA VAL A 533 4.45 11.97 -17.75
C VAL A 533 5.45 11.89 -18.93
N LEU A 534 6.28 10.85 -19.00
CA LEU A 534 7.21 10.63 -20.11
C LEU A 534 6.58 9.82 -21.26
N VAL A 535 5.38 9.27 -21.08
CA VAL A 535 4.71 8.38 -22.04
C VAL A 535 3.80 9.17 -23.01
N GLY A 536 3.68 8.68 -24.24
CA GLY A 536 2.74 9.23 -25.23
C GLY A 536 3.06 10.65 -25.70
N ARG A 537 2.05 11.35 -26.25
CA ARG A 537 2.19 12.74 -26.74
C ARG A 537 1.51 13.76 -25.83
N LEU A 538 2.04 14.98 -25.78
CA LEU A 538 1.37 16.15 -25.20
C LEU A 538 0.08 16.46 -25.99
N VAL A 539 -1.03 16.73 -25.30
CA VAL A 539 -2.34 17.04 -25.93
C VAL A 539 -3.09 18.23 -25.31
N ALA A 540 -2.71 18.66 -24.10
CA ALA A 540 -3.23 19.87 -23.47
C ALA A 540 -2.18 20.51 -22.55
N THR A 541 -2.32 21.81 -22.31
CA THR A 541 -1.54 22.61 -21.35
C THR A 541 -2.50 23.45 -20.50
N SER A 542 -2.04 24.01 -19.37
CA SER A 542 -2.87 24.82 -18.47
C SER A 542 -3.75 25.89 -19.14
N TRP A 543 -3.28 26.48 -20.24
CA TRP A 543 -3.98 27.51 -21.04
C TRP A 543 -4.73 27.00 -22.28
N ALA A 544 -4.66 25.71 -22.62
CA ALA A 544 -5.33 25.11 -23.78
C ALA A 544 -5.71 23.66 -23.50
N ARG A 545 -7.02 23.40 -23.34
CA ARG A 545 -7.60 22.18 -22.75
C ARG A 545 -8.80 21.62 -23.53
N GLU A 546 -9.22 22.30 -24.58
CA GLU A 546 -10.43 22.05 -25.36
C GLU A 546 -10.32 20.74 -26.15
N GLY A 547 -9.09 20.29 -26.44
CA GLY A 547 -8.77 19.03 -27.13
C GLY A 547 -8.64 17.80 -26.23
N LEU A 548 -8.97 17.90 -24.93
CA LEU A 548 -8.97 16.77 -24.00
C LEU A 548 -10.04 15.73 -24.39
N LEU A 549 -9.60 14.49 -24.60
CA LEU A 549 -10.45 13.34 -24.93
C LEU A 549 -10.48 12.32 -23.77
N PRO A 550 -11.58 11.54 -23.64
CA PRO A 550 -11.65 10.45 -22.68
C PRO A 550 -10.43 9.52 -22.76
N GLY A 551 -9.73 9.38 -21.63
CA GLY A 551 -8.50 8.60 -21.50
C GLY A 551 -7.21 9.42 -21.35
N ASP A 552 -7.19 10.69 -21.77
CA ASP A 552 -5.99 11.53 -21.65
C ASP A 552 -5.55 11.66 -20.18
N LEU A 553 -4.26 11.44 -19.90
CA LEU A 553 -3.72 11.54 -18.55
C LEU A 553 -3.42 13.00 -18.24
N LEU A 554 -4.15 13.58 -17.30
CA LEU A 554 -3.89 14.91 -16.74
C LEU A 554 -2.79 14.78 -15.67
N PHE A 555 -1.81 15.67 -15.70
CA PHE A 555 -0.73 15.73 -14.73
C PHE A 555 -0.76 17.07 -13.98
N PHE A 556 -0.50 16.98 -12.68
CA PHE A 556 -0.58 18.10 -11.75
C PHE A 556 0.75 18.27 -11.03
N CYS A 557 1.21 19.52 -10.90
CA CYS A 557 2.49 19.86 -10.30
C CYS A 557 2.33 20.69 -9.02
N ASP A 558 3.35 20.60 -8.15
CA ASP A 558 3.56 21.54 -7.05
C ASP A 558 4.33 22.80 -7.49
N GLU A 559 4.58 23.71 -6.55
CA GLU A 559 5.33 24.96 -6.77
C GLU A 559 6.82 24.74 -7.13
N SER A 560 7.36 23.52 -6.97
CA SER A 560 8.69 23.14 -7.47
C SER A 560 8.67 22.70 -8.94
N GLY A 561 7.48 22.55 -9.52
CA GLY A 561 7.26 21.96 -10.85
C GLY A 561 7.26 20.43 -10.85
N SER A 562 7.34 19.78 -9.68
CA SER A 562 7.36 18.32 -9.57
C SER A 562 5.96 17.74 -9.79
N VAL A 563 5.84 16.68 -10.60
CA VAL A 563 4.56 16.00 -10.83
C VAL A 563 4.15 15.24 -9.56
N ILE A 564 3.12 15.75 -8.88
CA ILE A 564 2.61 15.22 -7.60
C ILE A 564 1.40 14.29 -7.76
N HIS A 565 0.67 14.40 -8.87
CA HIS A 565 -0.61 13.70 -9.06
C HIS A 565 -0.95 13.47 -10.54
N THR A 566 -1.83 12.49 -10.82
CA THR A 566 -2.30 12.14 -12.17
C THR A 566 -3.76 11.64 -12.16
N GLY A 567 -4.50 11.88 -13.25
CA GLY A 567 -5.90 11.45 -13.39
C GLY A 567 -6.29 11.17 -14.84
N VAL A 568 -7.34 10.38 -15.05
CA VAL A 568 -7.83 10.00 -16.38
C VAL A 568 -8.93 10.97 -16.82
N SER A 569 -8.75 11.66 -17.94
CA SER A 569 -9.76 12.56 -18.50
C SER A 569 -11.03 11.83 -18.88
N LEU A 570 -12.16 12.52 -18.70
CA LEU A 570 -13.48 12.14 -19.20
C LEU A 570 -13.91 13.03 -20.39
N GLY A 571 -13.00 13.89 -20.88
CA GLY A 571 -13.30 15.00 -21.79
C GLY A 571 -13.92 16.22 -21.07
N ALA A 572 -14.06 17.33 -21.79
CA ALA A 572 -14.73 18.55 -21.33
C ALA A 572 -14.29 19.06 -19.93
N GLY A 573 -12.98 19.02 -19.65
CA GLY A 573 -12.41 19.47 -18.37
C GLY A 573 -12.63 18.53 -17.17
N ARG A 574 -13.48 17.51 -17.27
CA ARG A 574 -13.72 16.49 -16.23
C ARG A 574 -12.64 15.40 -16.26
N PHE A 575 -12.32 14.87 -15.09
CA PHE A 575 -11.39 13.75 -14.92
C PHE A 575 -11.74 12.91 -13.70
N VAL A 576 -11.42 11.62 -13.76
CA VAL A 576 -11.53 10.68 -12.63
C VAL A 576 -10.12 10.38 -12.09
N HIS A 577 -9.95 10.45 -10.78
CA HIS A 577 -8.67 10.31 -10.12
C HIS A 577 -8.81 9.64 -8.75
N ALA A 578 -7.70 9.09 -8.25
CA ALA A 578 -7.61 8.58 -6.88
C ALA A 578 -6.82 9.58 -6.03
N ALA A 579 -7.51 10.29 -5.15
CA ALA A 579 -6.93 11.17 -4.14
C ALA A 579 -7.74 11.06 -2.83
N PRO A 580 -7.17 11.36 -1.64
CA PRO A 580 -7.89 11.21 -0.38
C PRO A 580 -9.28 11.89 -0.39
N PRO A 581 -10.35 11.18 0.03
CA PRO A 581 -10.37 9.85 0.63
C PRO A 581 -10.47 8.67 -0.37
N GLU A 582 -10.87 8.88 -1.63
CA GLU A 582 -11.32 7.81 -2.54
C GLU A 582 -11.20 8.16 -4.03
N VAL A 583 -11.46 7.21 -4.92
CA VAL A 583 -11.62 7.47 -6.37
C VAL A 583 -12.90 8.27 -6.62
N HIS A 584 -12.76 9.50 -7.13
CA HIS A 584 -13.86 10.42 -7.40
C HIS A 584 -13.66 11.18 -8.72
N ILE A 585 -14.66 11.98 -9.10
CA ILE A 585 -14.61 12.85 -10.29
C ILE A 585 -14.35 14.29 -9.82
N SER A 586 -13.48 14.99 -10.54
CA SER A 586 -13.29 16.44 -10.41
C SER A 586 -13.30 17.10 -11.79
N SER A 587 -13.44 18.41 -11.82
CA SER A 587 -13.41 19.21 -13.05
C SER A 587 -12.48 20.40 -12.91
N LEU A 588 -11.85 20.75 -14.03
CA LEU A 588 -11.07 21.97 -14.19
C LEU A 588 -11.93 23.18 -14.56
N ASP A 589 -13.22 23.01 -14.87
CA ASP A 589 -14.11 24.11 -15.29
C ASP A 589 -14.83 24.74 -14.08
N PRO A 590 -14.65 26.04 -13.78
CA PRO A 590 -15.33 26.73 -12.69
C PRO A 590 -16.87 26.71 -12.74
N ASN A 591 -17.46 26.39 -13.89
CA ASN A 591 -18.92 26.30 -14.07
C ASN A 591 -19.49 24.90 -13.75
N ASP A 592 -18.63 23.93 -13.41
CA ASP A 592 -19.01 22.52 -13.24
C ASP A 592 -19.40 22.20 -11.78
N SER A 593 -20.45 21.37 -11.59
CA SER A 593 -20.88 20.93 -10.26
C SER A 593 -19.84 20.08 -9.52
N VAL A 594 -18.73 19.69 -10.16
CA VAL A 594 -17.56 19.04 -9.54
C VAL A 594 -16.22 19.79 -9.71
N TYR A 595 -16.24 21.12 -9.88
CA TYR A 595 -15.03 21.94 -9.84
C TYR A 595 -14.22 21.77 -8.53
N ASP A 596 -12.90 21.63 -8.62
CA ASP A 596 -11.96 21.72 -7.49
C ASP A 596 -10.82 22.69 -7.85
N ASP A 597 -10.83 23.86 -7.20
CA ASP A 597 -9.88 24.96 -7.45
C ASP A 597 -8.42 24.55 -7.18
N THR A 598 -8.20 23.56 -6.30
CA THR A 598 -6.88 23.00 -5.99
C THR A 598 -6.30 22.31 -7.22
N TRP A 599 -7.09 21.44 -7.85
CA TRP A 599 -6.67 20.71 -9.06
C TRP A 599 -6.64 21.62 -10.29
N ALA A 600 -7.54 22.60 -10.38
CA ALA A 600 -7.53 23.59 -11.45
C ALA A 600 -6.24 24.44 -11.45
N ARG A 601 -5.73 24.82 -10.27
CA ARG A 601 -4.43 25.53 -10.14
C ARG A 601 -3.22 24.63 -10.37
N ALA A 602 -3.26 23.39 -9.89
CA ALA A 602 -2.14 22.46 -10.01
C ALA A 602 -2.00 21.83 -11.41
N PHE A 603 -3.02 21.91 -12.26
CA PHE A 603 -3.01 21.31 -13.61
C PHE A 603 -1.95 21.96 -14.52
N ALA A 604 -0.93 21.19 -14.87
CA ALA A 604 0.16 21.67 -15.74
C ALA A 604 -0.11 21.37 -17.22
N PHE A 605 -0.44 20.11 -17.53
CA PHE A 605 -0.61 19.59 -18.89
C PHE A 605 -1.27 18.21 -18.88
N ALA A 606 -1.72 17.75 -20.05
CA ALA A 606 -2.17 16.38 -20.25
C ALA A 606 -1.47 15.68 -21.42
N ARG A 607 -1.34 14.36 -21.33
CA ARG A 607 -0.75 13.51 -22.36
C ARG A 607 -1.67 12.36 -22.76
N ARG A 608 -1.60 11.96 -24.02
CA ARG A 608 -2.29 10.77 -24.56
C ARG A 608 -1.27 9.65 -24.71
N PRO A 609 -1.33 8.57 -23.88
CA PRO A 609 -0.35 7.47 -23.92
C PRO A 609 -0.25 6.75 -25.26
N MET A 610 -1.33 6.75 -26.05
CA MET A 610 -1.42 6.08 -27.36
C MET A 610 -1.54 7.10 -28.52
N PRO A 611 -1.19 6.70 -29.76
CA PRO A 611 -1.40 7.52 -30.96
C PRO A 611 -2.86 7.94 -31.22
#